data_AF-A0A1T4WVY5-F1
#
_entry.id   AF-A0A1T4WVY5-F1
#
_cell.length_a   1.000
_cell.length_b   1.000
_cell.length_c   1.000
_cell.angle_alpha   90.00
_cell.angle_beta   90.00
_cell.angle_gamma   90.00
#
_symmetry.space_group_name_H-M   'P 1'
#
loop_
_entity.id
_entity.type
_entity.pdbx_description
1 polymer ?
#
loop_
_entity_poly.entity_id
_entity_poly.type
_entity_poly.pdbx_seq_one_letter_code
_entity_poly.pdbx_strand_id
1 'polypeptide(L)'
;MGNNINGDLIHKVLIPNPKPQEVYKMPDKTIVCKDCNKEFVFTEGEQEFYKEKGFQNEPLRCPECRKARKQERRSNSRDFRH
;
A
#
# COMPACT_ATOMS: atom_id res chain seq x y z
N MET A 1 59.42 5.57 28.96
CA MET A 1 58.75 4.88 27.84
C MET A 1 57.67 3.97 28.41
N GLY A 2 56.41 4.18 28.04
CA GLY A 2 55.28 3.43 28.61
C GLY A 2 53.97 3.85 27.97
N ASN A 3 53.82 3.41 26.72
CA ASN A 3 52.67 3.37 25.81
C ASN A 3 51.32 4.02 26.19
N ASN A 4 50.96 4.96 25.31
CA ASN A 4 49.66 5.42 24.88
C ASN A 4 48.63 4.28 24.71
N ILE A 5 47.45 4.42 25.30
CA ILE A 5 46.17 4.15 24.62
C ILE A 5 45.09 5.10 25.14
N ASN A 6 44.48 5.79 24.19
CA ASN A 6 43.42 6.77 24.32
C ASN A 6 42.25 6.24 25.16
N GLY A 7 41.91 6.97 26.23
CA GLY A 7 40.68 6.81 26.98
C GLY A 7 39.47 7.06 26.07
N ASP A 8 38.77 5.96 25.80
CA ASP A 8 37.31 5.85 25.83
C ASP A 8 36.54 7.18 25.93
N LEU A 9 36.04 7.67 24.79
CA LEU A 9 34.62 7.99 24.62
C LEU A 9 34.26 8.21 23.14
N ILE A 10 34.54 7.20 22.32
CA ILE A 10 33.80 7.05 21.06
C ILE A 10 32.34 6.81 21.46
N HIS A 11 31.48 7.80 21.22
CA HIS A 11 30.02 7.66 21.20
C HIS A 11 29.66 6.49 20.27
N LYS A 12 29.65 5.28 20.80
CA LYS A 12 28.95 4.14 20.19
C LYS A 12 27.47 4.39 20.46
N VAL A 13 26.88 5.31 19.70
CA VAL A 13 25.45 5.24 19.43
C VAL A 13 25.25 3.85 18.85
N LEU A 14 24.67 2.96 19.66
CA LEU A 14 24.16 1.67 19.21
C LEU A 14 23.05 1.98 18.23
N ILE A 15 23.39 2.18 16.96
CA ILE A 15 22.44 2.11 15.86
C ILE A 15 21.90 0.67 15.93
N PRO A 16 20.59 0.45 16.18
CA PRO A 16 20.06 -0.89 16.25
C PRO A 16 20.27 -1.58 14.91
N ASN A 17 20.96 -2.71 14.97
CA ASN A 17 21.28 -3.58 13.84
C ASN A 17 19.97 -3.91 13.09
N PRO A 18 19.77 -3.48 11.82
CA PRO A 18 18.54 -3.80 11.09
C PRO A 18 18.50 -5.30 10.84
N LYS A 19 17.43 -5.96 11.31
CA LYS A 19 17.24 -7.41 11.20
C LYS A 19 17.35 -7.85 9.72
N PRO A 20 18.05 -8.95 9.40
CA PRO A 20 18.15 -9.41 8.02
C PRO A 20 16.83 -10.08 7.62
N GLN A 21 16.27 -9.60 6.50
CA GLN A 21 15.21 -10.23 5.70
C GLN A 21 13.76 -10.03 6.17
N GLU A 22 13.31 -8.78 6.29
CA GLU A 22 11.91 -8.50 5.94
C GLU A 22 11.80 -8.46 4.42
N VAL A 23 11.14 -9.47 3.86
CA VAL A 23 10.73 -9.49 2.45
C VAL A 23 9.97 -8.20 2.20
N TYR A 24 10.44 -7.36 1.28
CA TYR A 24 9.80 -6.11 0.87
C TYR A 24 8.49 -6.41 0.12
N LYS A 25 7.53 -6.99 0.82
CA LYS A 25 6.13 -7.05 0.41
C LYS A 25 5.56 -5.64 0.53
N MET A 26 4.82 -5.20 -0.48
CA MET A 26 4.14 -3.91 -0.36
C MET A 26 3.09 -4.03 0.75
N PRO A 27 3.18 -3.22 1.82
CA PRO A 27 2.27 -3.36 2.96
C PRO A 27 0.84 -3.05 2.54
N ASP A 28 -0.11 -3.73 3.16
CA ASP A 28 -1.54 -3.44 2.98
C ASP A 28 -1.81 -1.98 3.36
N LYS A 29 -2.59 -1.29 2.51
CA LYS A 29 -2.94 0.12 2.71
C LYS A 29 -4.43 0.26 2.99
N THR A 30 -4.79 0.92 4.08
CA THR A 30 -6.20 1.28 4.32
C THR A 30 -6.51 2.60 3.62
N ILE A 31 -7.60 2.64 2.86
CA ILE A 31 -8.04 3.80 2.07
C ILE A 31 -9.52 4.09 2.38
N VAL A 32 -9.89 5.37 2.42
CA VAL A 32 -11.29 5.80 2.59
C VAL A 32 -11.98 5.89 1.24
N CYS A 33 -13.13 5.22 1.10
CA CYS A 33 -13.93 5.27 -0.11
C CYS A 33 -14.56 6.66 -0.30
N LYS A 34 -14.30 7.30 -1.46
CA LYS A 34 -14.86 8.62 -1.80
C LYS A 34 -16.40 8.65 -1.92
N ASP A 35 -17.04 7.52 -2.20
CA ASP A 35 -18.49 7.48 -2.43
C ASP A 35 -19.28 7.15 -1.14
N CYS A 36 -18.77 6.27 -0.27
CA CYS A 36 -19.49 5.81 0.92
C CYS A 36 -18.79 6.08 2.26
N ASN A 37 -17.62 6.73 2.23
CA ASN A 37 -16.80 7.07 3.40
C ASN A 37 -16.39 5.89 4.29
N LYS A 38 -16.53 4.66 3.82
CA LYS A 38 -16.04 3.47 4.51
C LYS A 38 -14.58 3.22 4.18
N GLU A 39 -13.83 2.77 5.17
CA GLU A 39 -12.48 2.26 5.00
C GLU A 39 -12.51 0.91 4.27
N PHE A 40 -11.52 0.69 3.40
CA PHE A 40 -11.28 -0.60 2.78
C PHE A 40 -9.77 -0.82 2.64
N VAL A 41 -9.37 -2.09 2.62
CA VAL A 41 -7.97 -2.49 2.49
C VAL A 41 -7.63 -2.61 1.01
N PHE A 42 -6.54 -1.97 0.60
CA PHE A 42 -5.85 -2.14 -0.67
C PHE A 42 -4.69 -3.10 -0.43
N THR A 43 -4.97 -4.38 -0.64
CA THR A 43 -4.05 -5.47 -0.29
C THR A 43 -2.81 -5.50 -1.18
N GLU A 44 -1.74 -6.14 -0.74
CA GLU A 44 -0.56 -6.41 -1.57
C GLU A 44 -0.93 -7.00 -2.94
N GLY A 45 -1.79 -8.02 -2.98
CA GLY A 45 -2.20 -8.65 -4.24
C GLY A 45 -2.98 -7.71 -5.17
N GLU A 46 -3.75 -6.77 -4.63
CA GLU A 46 -4.38 -5.72 -5.43
C GLU A 46 -3.35 -4.70 -5.93
N GLN A 47 -2.33 -4.37 -5.12
CA GLN A 47 -1.24 -3.48 -5.52
C GLN A 47 -0.42 -4.08 -6.67
N GLU A 48 -0.10 -5.37 -6.59
CA GLU A 48 0.58 -6.12 -7.66
C GLU A 48 -0.26 -6.15 -8.93
N PHE A 49 -1.57 -6.42 -8.81
CA PHE A 49 -2.48 -6.38 -9.96
C PHE A 49 -2.53 -5.00 -10.60
N TYR A 50 -2.58 -3.94 -9.81
CA TYR A 50 -2.56 -2.56 -10.32
C TYR A 50 -1.27 -2.26 -11.08
N LYS A 51 -0.12 -2.67 -10.52
CA LYS A 51 1.19 -2.50 -11.14
C LYS A 51 1.32 -3.29 -12.46
N GLU A 52 0.86 -4.54 -12.49
CA GLU A 52 0.89 -5.38 -13.70
C GLU A 52 0.06 -4.77 -14.83
N LYS A 53 -1.08 -4.14 -14.51
CA LYS A 53 -1.91 -3.43 -15.48
C LYS A 53 -1.38 -2.04 -15.85
N GLY A 54 -0.26 -1.60 -15.27
CA GLY A 54 0.31 -0.28 -15.50
C GLY A 54 -0.48 0.86 -14.85
N PHE A 55 -1.32 0.56 -13.86
CA PHE A 55 -2.00 1.59 -13.08
C PHE A 55 -1.03 2.19 -12.05
N GLN A 56 -0.83 3.50 -12.13
CA GLN A 56 0.01 4.24 -11.18
C GLN A 56 -0.79 4.80 -9.99
N ASN A 57 -2.12 4.81 -10.09
CA ASN A 57 -3.01 5.41 -9.10
C ASN A 57 -3.68 4.34 -8.23
N GLU A 58 -3.85 4.67 -6.95
CA GLU A 58 -4.56 3.84 -5.99
C GLU A 58 -6.09 3.85 -6.21
N PRO A 59 -6.81 2.82 -5.76
CA PRO A 59 -8.26 2.84 -5.80
C PRO A 59 -8.84 3.94 -4.91
N LEU A 60 -9.74 4.75 -5.46
CA LEU A 60 -10.47 5.80 -4.71
C LEU A 60 -11.82 5.32 -4.15
N ARG A 61 -12.26 4.13 -4.55
CA ARG A 61 -13.56 3.55 -4.19
C ARG A 61 -13.39 2.11 -3.76
N CYS A 62 -14.14 1.72 -2.72
CA CYS A 62 -14.15 0.35 -2.23
C CYS A 62 -14.74 -0.62 -3.28
N PRO A 63 -14.46 -1.93 -3.17
CA PRO A 63 -14.95 -2.94 -4.10
C PRO A 63 -16.46 -2.91 -4.33
N GLU A 64 -17.24 -2.68 -3.28
CA GLU A 64 -18.71 -2.59 -3.33
C GLU A 64 -19.19 -1.43 -4.22
N CYS A 65 -18.66 -0.22 -4.02
CA CYS A 65 -19.01 0.94 -4.85
C CYS A 65 -18.53 0.78 -6.30
N ARG A 66 -17.38 0.13 -6.53
CA ARG A 66 -16.91 -0.21 -7.89
C ARG A 66 -17.88 -1.18 -8.58
N LYS A 67 -18.36 -2.20 -7.86
CA LYS A 67 -19.32 -3.19 -8.35
C LYS A 67 -20.69 -2.58 -8.64
N ALA A 68 -21.22 -1.75 -7.73
CA ALA A 68 -22.49 -1.05 -7.89
C ALA A 68 -22.50 -0.19 -9.16
N ARG A 69 -21.47 0.65 -9.37
CA ARG A 69 -21.35 1.47 -10.59
C ARG A 69 -21.24 0.63 -11.86
N LYS A 70 -20.56 -0.52 -11.81
CA LYS A 70 -20.48 -1.45 -12.95
C LYS A 70 -21.85 -2.05 -13.28
N GLN A 71 -22.66 -2.35 -12.26
CA GLN A 71 -24.02 -2.87 -12.41
C GLN A 71 -24.97 -1.81 -12.99
N GLU A 72 -24.96 -0.59 -12.46
CA GLU A 72 -25.76 0.54 -12.96
C GLU A 72 -25.55 0.76 -14.47
N ARG A 73 -24.29 0.79 -14.92
CA ARG A 73 -23.95 0.92 -16.34
C ARG A 73 -24.55 -0.19 -17.19
N ARG A 74 -24.51 -1.43 -16.71
CA ARG A 74 -25.07 -2.59 -17.43
C ARG A 74 -26.60 -2.55 -17.50
N SER A 75 -27.26 -2.03 -16.47
CA SER A 75 -28.71 -1.88 -16.47
C SER A 75 -29.15 -0.83 -17.49
N ASN A 76 -28.51 0.34 -17.51
CA ASN A 76 -28.87 1.42 -18.44
C ASN A 76 -28.63 1.03 -19.91
N SER A 77 -27.62 0.22 -20.23
CA SER A 77 -27.39 -0.23 -21.63
C SER A 77 -28.45 -1.19 -22.19
N ARG A 78 -29.36 -1.73 -21.35
CA ARG A 78 -30.45 -2.60 -21.82
C ARG A 78 -31.66 -1.82 -22.30
N ASP A 79 -31.86 -0.59 -21.82
CA ASP A 79 -33.02 0.24 -22.18
C ASP A 79 -32.84 0.94 -23.53
N PHE A 80 -31.60 1.20 -23.99
CA PHE A 80 -31.33 1.84 -25.28
C PHE A 80 -31.28 0.88 -26.49
N ARG A 81 -31.79 -0.35 -26.35
CA ARG A 81 -31.87 -1.36 -27.43
C ARG A 81 -33.28 -1.62 -27.95
N HIS A 82 -34.25 -0.80 -27.57
CA HIS A 82 -35.59 -0.74 -28.16
C HIS A 82 -35.71 0.51 -29.03
#